data_AF-A0A1Q6R0U6-F1
#
_entry.id   AF-A0A1Q6R0U6-F1
#
_cell.length_a   1.000
_cell.length_b   1.000
_cell.length_c   1.000
_cell.angle_alpha   90.00
_cell.angle_beta   90.00
_cell.angle_gamma   90.00
#
_symmetry.space_group_name_H-M   'P 1'
#
loop_
_entity.id
_entity.type
_entity.pdbx_description
1 polymer ?
#
loop_
_entity_poly.entity_id
_entity_poly.type
_entity_poly.pdbx_seq_one_letter_code
_entity_poly.pdbx_strand_id
1 'polypeptide(L)'
;MGELTVLLIGVVDALFAFFVVAPMLLNTASLFGVQKQFAKAMVEEGVIDEATVKQLHPKKQIAGVLISLVLFAVLIWTCWKSAPMGYLCGGVALVAGFLKYRKIVQYNSLTVKRFRNSYKDQMDTKKFNKFVETHF
;
A
#
# COMPACT_ATOMS: atom_id res chain seq x y z
N MET A 1 0.45 33.96 9.57
CA MET A 1 -0.28 32.84 10.19
C MET A 1 0.10 32.82 11.66
N GLY A 2 -0.86 32.70 12.59
CA GLY A 2 -0.53 32.62 14.01
C GLY A 2 0.24 31.32 14.31
N GLU A 3 1.10 31.33 15.34
CA GLU A 3 1.91 30.15 15.70
C GLU A 3 1.07 28.91 15.98
N LEU A 4 -0.13 29.07 16.57
CA LEU A 4 -1.10 28.01 16.78
C LEU A 4 -1.57 27.36 15.47
N THR A 5 -1.75 28.16 14.40
CA THR A 5 -2.18 27.67 13.09
C THR A 5 -1.10 26.82 12.43
N VAL A 6 0.16 27.23 12.55
CA VAL A 6 1.31 26.47 12.00
C VAL A 6 1.47 25.13 12.73
N LEU A 7 1.30 25.13 14.05
CA LEU A 7 1.38 23.92 14.87
C LEU A 7 0.24 22.94 14.54
N LEU A 8 -1.00 23.42 14.40
CA LEU A 8 -2.14 22.58 14.01
C LEU A 8 -1.95 21.96 12.62
N ILE A 9 -1.45 22.72 11.65
CA ILE A 9 -1.14 22.19 10.31
C ILE A 9 -0.05 21.12 10.39
N GLY A 10 0.99 21.34 11.19
CA GLY A 10 2.04 20.34 11.39
C GLY A 10 1.54 19.03 12.01
N VAL A 11 0.59 19.10 12.95
CA VAL A 11 -0.06 17.89 13.52
C VAL A 11 -0.88 17.17 12.46
N VAL A 12 -1.67 17.89 11.66
CA VAL A 12 -2.47 17.31 10.57
C VAL A 12 -1.57 16.66 9.52
N ASP A 13 -0.49 17.33 9.11
CA ASP A 13 0.49 16.80 8.15
C ASP A 13 1.18 15.55 8.68
N ALA A 14 1.56 15.52 9.97
CA ALA A 14 2.15 14.34 10.59
C ALA A 14 1.18 13.15 10.63
N LEU A 15 -0.08 13.39 11.01
CA LEU A 15 -1.11 12.35 11.02
C LEU A 15 -1.40 11.84 9.60
N PHE A 16 -1.47 12.75 8.62
CA PHE A 16 -1.67 12.41 7.22
C PHE A 16 -0.50 11.59 6.67
N ALA A 17 0.73 12.00 6.95
CA ALA A 17 1.95 11.28 6.57
C ALA A 17 1.95 9.85 7.13
N PHE A 18 1.65 9.71 8.43
CA PHE A 18 1.71 8.45 9.14
C PHE A 18 0.57 7.51 8.75
N PHE A 19 -0.69 7.96 8.81
CA PHE A 19 -1.86 7.10 8.67
C PHE A 19 -2.36 6.95 7.24
N VAL A 20 -2.01 7.85 6.33
CA VAL A 20 -2.52 7.84 4.95
C VAL A 20 -1.38 7.58 3.97
N VAL A 21 -0.38 8.45 3.93
CA VAL A 21 0.67 8.40 2.90
C VAL A 21 1.53 7.15 3.05
N ALA A 22 2.07 6.90 4.24
CA ALA A 22 2.93 5.75 4.49
C ALA A 22 2.28 4.39 4.14
N PRO A 23 1.08 4.03 4.63
CA PRO A 23 0.44 2.77 4.27
C PRO A 23 0.02 2.72 2.79
N MET A 24 -0.36 3.84 2.17
CA MET A 24 -0.70 3.88 0.73
C MET A 24 0.53 3.63 -0.15
N LEU A 25 1.66 4.27 0.13
CA LEU A 25 2.92 4.03 -0.57
C LEU A 25 3.35 2.56 -0.43
N LEU A 26 3.28 1.99 0.79
CA LEU A 26 3.63 0.59 1.03
C LEU A 26 2.65 -0.38 0.38
N ASN A 27 1.36 -0.05 0.33
CA ASN A 27 0.37 -0.84 -0.40
C ASN A 27 0.71 -0.88 -1.89
N THR A 28 1.06 0.26 -2.49
CA THR A 28 1.51 0.32 -3.87
C THR A 28 2.80 -0.46 -4.08
N ALA A 29 3.80 -0.32 -3.21
CA ALA A 29 5.02 -1.13 -3.28
C ALA A 29 4.74 -2.64 -3.18
N SER A 30 3.80 -3.04 -2.30
CA SER A 30 3.41 -4.44 -2.16
C SER A 30 2.71 -5.01 -3.40
N LEU A 31 2.06 -4.17 -4.22
CA LEU A 31 1.51 -4.60 -5.51
C LEU A 31 2.62 -5.06 -6.46
N PHE A 32 3.75 -4.34 -6.51
CA PHE A 32 4.85 -4.67 -7.42
C PHE A 32 5.74 -5.83 -6.94
N GLY A 33 5.92 -5.97 -5.64
CA GLY A 33 6.73 -7.06 -5.06
C GLY A 33 5.90 -8.27 -4.68
N VAL A 34 5.33 -8.22 -3.47
CA VAL A 34 4.71 -9.36 -2.80
C VAL A 34 3.48 -9.89 -3.52
N GLN A 35 2.57 -9.03 -3.98
CA GLN A 35 1.35 -9.48 -4.67
C GLN A 35 1.66 -10.08 -6.04
N LYS A 36 2.66 -9.56 -6.75
CA LYS A 36 3.11 -10.11 -8.03
C LYS A 36 3.72 -11.51 -7.85
N GLN A 37 4.54 -11.70 -6.83
CA GLN A 37 5.09 -13.02 -6.49
C GLN A 37 3.99 -14.00 -6.07
N PHE A 38 3.06 -13.55 -5.22
CA PHE A 38 1.92 -14.35 -4.80
C PHE A 38 1.06 -14.77 -6.00
N ALA A 39 0.76 -13.85 -6.92
CA ALA A 39 -0.01 -14.14 -8.12
C ALA A 39 0.66 -15.19 -9.01
N LYS A 40 2.01 -15.16 -9.14
CA LYS A 40 2.75 -16.19 -9.87
C LYS A 40 2.62 -17.57 -9.24
N ALA A 41 2.81 -17.67 -7.91
CA ALA A 41 2.63 -18.94 -7.20
C ALA A 41 1.21 -19.51 -7.36
N MET A 42 0.19 -18.64 -7.38
CA MET A 42 -1.21 -19.04 -7.59
C MET A 42 -1.50 -19.51 -9.03
N VAL A 43 -0.76 -19.01 -10.02
CA VAL A 43 -0.84 -19.50 -11.41
C VAL A 43 -0.16 -20.87 -11.53
N GLU A 44 1.00 -21.05 -10.90
CA GLU A 44 1.72 -22.33 -10.87
C GLU A 44 0.90 -23.45 -10.20
N GLU A 45 0.21 -23.13 -9.11
CA GLU A 45 -0.72 -24.03 -8.40
C GLU A 45 -2.05 -24.25 -9.16
N GLY A 46 -2.24 -23.58 -10.30
CA GLY A 46 -3.46 -23.68 -11.11
C GLY A 46 -4.72 -23.21 -10.38
N VAL A 47 -4.57 -22.23 -9.49
CA VAL A 47 -5.65 -21.58 -8.74
C VAL A 47 -6.28 -20.46 -9.58
N ILE A 48 -5.48 -19.77 -10.40
CA ILE A 48 -5.89 -18.68 -11.30
C ILE A 48 -5.18 -18.83 -12.64
N ASP A 49 -5.86 -18.44 -13.73
CA ASP A 49 -5.27 -18.37 -15.06
C ASP A 49 -4.29 -17.19 -15.23
N GLU A 50 -3.22 -17.40 -16.02
CA GLU A 50 -2.20 -16.38 -16.27
C GLU A 50 -2.77 -15.17 -17.01
N ALA A 51 -3.75 -15.39 -17.91
CA ALA A 51 -4.40 -14.31 -18.66
C ALA A 51 -5.16 -13.35 -17.73
N THR A 52 -5.84 -13.89 -16.72
CA THR A 52 -6.54 -13.12 -15.69
C THR A 52 -5.57 -12.25 -14.89
N VAL A 53 -4.41 -12.80 -14.51
CA VAL A 53 -3.37 -12.04 -13.80
C VAL A 53 -2.82 -10.92 -14.68
N LYS A 54 -2.52 -11.19 -15.95
CA LYS A 54 -2.03 -10.20 -16.92
C LYS A 54 -3.02 -9.06 -17.17
N GLN A 55 -4.33 -9.29 -17.06
CA GLN A 55 -5.33 -8.22 -17.20
C GLN A 55 -5.57 -7.42 -15.92
N LEU A 56 -5.72 -8.09 -14.77
CA LEU A 56 -6.12 -7.44 -13.51
C LEU A 56 -4.97 -6.73 -12.80
N HIS A 57 -3.77 -7.30 -12.85
CA HIS A 57 -2.63 -6.82 -12.08
C HIS A 57 -2.13 -5.44 -12.55
N PRO A 58 -1.99 -5.16 -13.87
CA PRO A 58 -1.56 -3.85 -14.35
C PRO A 58 -2.58 -2.74 -14.02
N LYS A 59 -3.88 -3.03 -14.14
CA LYS A 59 -4.94 -2.07 -13.79
C LYS A 59 -4.85 -1.62 -12.34
N LYS A 60 -4.60 -2.56 -11.42
CA LYS A 60 -4.43 -2.27 -9.99
C LYS A 60 -3.13 -1.56 -9.68
N GLN A 61 -2.04 -1.92 -10.36
CA GLN A 61 -0.76 -1.22 -10.24
C GLN A 61 -0.88 0.23 -10.67
N ILE A 62 -1.48 0.51 -11.84
CA ILE A 62 -1.65 1.88 -12.34
C ILE A 62 -2.51 2.70 -11.38
N ALA A 63 -3.63 2.16 -10.90
CA ALA A 63 -4.47 2.83 -9.91
C ALA A 63 -3.70 3.13 -8.61
N GLY A 64 -2.93 2.14 -8.11
CA GLY A 64 -2.08 2.30 -6.93
C GLY A 64 -1.01 3.36 -7.11
N VAL A 65 -0.34 3.40 -8.27
CA VAL A 65 0.69 4.40 -8.58
C VAL A 65 0.09 5.80 -8.64
N LEU A 66 -1.02 5.99 -9.36
CA LEU A 66 -1.68 7.29 -9.48
C LEU A 66 -2.07 7.85 -8.11
N ILE A 67 -2.73 7.05 -7.27
CA ILE A 67 -3.15 7.50 -5.94
C ILE A 67 -1.93 7.80 -5.06
N SER A 68 -0.90 6.96 -5.12
CA SER A 68 0.33 7.15 -4.35
C SER A 68 1.07 8.44 -4.73
N LEU A 69 1.13 8.78 -6.02
CA LEU A 69 1.75 10.01 -6.52
C LEU A 69 0.98 11.26 -6.08
N VAL A 70 -0.34 11.25 -6.19
CA VAL A 70 -1.18 12.39 -5.77
C VAL A 70 -1.02 12.66 -4.29
N LEU A 71 -1.12 11.63 -3.44
CA LEU A 71 -0.98 11.79 -1.99
C LEU A 71 0.42 12.28 -1.60
N PHE A 72 1.46 11.79 -2.27
CA PHE A 72 2.83 12.22 -2.03
C PHE A 72 3.09 13.66 -2.47
N ALA A 73 2.52 14.08 -3.61
CA ALA A 73 2.60 15.46 -4.07
C ALA A 73 1.90 16.43 -3.12
N VAL A 74 0.72 16.07 -2.61
CA VAL A 74 0.00 16.86 -1.60
C VAL A 74 0.83 17.01 -0.33
N LEU A 75 1.45 15.92 0.15
CA LEU A 75 2.30 15.95 1.33
C LEU A 75 3.54 16.86 1.13
N ILE A 76 4.23 16.76 -0.01
CA ILE A 76 5.37 17.63 -0.31
C ILE A 76 4.94 19.09 -0.33
N TRP A 77 3.79 19.38 -0.96
CA TRP A 77 3.28 20.73 -1.06
C TRP A 77 2.91 21.33 0.31
N THR A 78 2.25 20.57 1.18
CA THR A 78 1.92 21.04 2.54
C THR A 78 3.18 21.21 3.39
N CYS A 79 4.14 20.29 3.29
CA CYS A 79 5.43 20.40 3.97
C CYS A 79 6.23 21.64 3.52
N TRP A 80 6.21 21.99 2.24
CA TRP A 80 6.84 23.21 1.70
C TRP A 80 6.21 24.49 2.24
N LYS A 81 4.87 24.54 2.32
CA LYS A 81 4.15 25.71 2.81
C LYS A 81 4.33 25.94 4.32
N SER A 82 4.59 24.87 5.07
CA SER A 82 4.72 24.85 6.53
C SER A 82 6.19 24.82 7.01
N ALA A 83 7.14 25.12 6.11
CA ALA A 83 8.57 25.13 6.43
C ALA A 83 8.92 26.15 7.54
N PRO A 84 9.85 25.82 8.48
CA PRO A 84 10.68 24.62 8.53
C PRO A 84 10.05 23.43 9.29
N MET A 85 9.05 23.65 10.14
CA MET A 85 8.45 22.60 10.98
C MET A 85 7.73 21.51 10.17
N GLY A 86 7.19 21.87 9.00
CA GLY A 86 6.55 20.96 8.04
C GLY A 86 7.44 19.80 7.61
N TYR A 87 8.73 20.04 7.38
CA TYR A 87 9.67 18.99 6.98
C TYR A 87 9.92 17.98 8.08
N LEU A 88 10.04 18.45 9.32
CA LEU A 88 10.24 17.60 10.49
C LEU A 88 8.98 16.77 10.77
N CYS A 89 7.81 17.39 10.78
CA CYS A 89 6.56 16.69 11.10
C CYS A 89 6.16 15.70 10.01
N GLY A 90 6.27 16.07 8.73
CA GLY A 90 5.98 15.17 7.61
C GLY A 90 7.01 14.06 7.46
N GLY A 91 8.30 14.39 7.51
CA GLY A 91 9.39 13.43 7.29
C GLY A 91 9.52 12.38 8.39
N VAL A 92 9.52 12.79 9.66
CA VAL A 92 9.65 11.86 10.80
C VAL A 92 8.42 10.95 10.89
N ALA A 93 7.22 11.51 10.70
CA ALA A 93 5.98 10.73 10.72
C ALA A 93 5.90 9.72 9.56
N LEU A 94 6.41 10.08 8.37
CA LEU A 94 6.45 9.18 7.22
C LEU A 94 7.40 8.00 7.48
N VAL A 95 8.60 8.26 8.01
CA VAL A 95 9.56 7.20 8.38
C VAL A 95 9.00 6.30 9.47
N ALA A 96 8.40 6.88 10.52
CA ALA A 96 7.74 6.12 11.58
C ALA A 96 6.58 5.26 11.02
N GLY A 97 5.82 5.81 10.08
CA GLY A 97 4.76 5.09 9.35
C GLY A 97 5.34 3.91 8.59
N PHE A 98 6.42 4.10 7.83
CA PHE A 98 7.07 3.00 7.11
C PHE A 98 7.54 1.86 8.03
N LEU A 99 8.13 2.20 9.18
CA LEU A 99 8.54 1.20 10.17
C LEU A 99 7.35 0.46 10.76
N LYS A 100 6.25 1.17 11.08
CA LYS A 100 5.04 0.58 11.64
C LYS A 100 4.34 -0.35 10.64
N TYR A 101 4.20 0.10 9.40
CA TYR A 101 3.44 -0.57 8.34
C TYR A 101 4.28 -1.53 7.49
N ARG A 102 5.54 -1.79 7.84
CA ARG A 102 6.46 -2.69 7.11
C ARG A 102 5.86 -4.05 6.72
N LYS A 103 4.95 -4.59 7.55
CA LYS A 103 4.25 -5.86 7.30
C LYS A 103 3.40 -5.86 6.02
N ILE A 104 3.04 -4.68 5.50
CA ILE A 104 2.29 -4.53 4.24
C ILE A 104 3.09 -5.06 3.04
N VAL A 105 4.42 -4.92 3.08
CA VAL A 105 5.35 -5.35 2.03
C VAL A 105 5.94 -6.74 2.33
N GLN A 106 5.36 -7.47 3.28
CA GLN A 106 5.78 -8.83 3.62
C GLN A 106 4.77 -9.86 3.13
N TYR A 107 5.25 -11.06 2.83
CA TYR A 107 4.41 -12.21 2.53
C TYR A 107 3.71 -12.64 3.83
N ASN A 108 2.41 -12.34 3.95
CA ASN A 108 1.65 -12.53 5.19
C ASN A 108 0.16 -12.77 4.84
N SER A 109 -0.64 -13.13 5.85
CA SER A 109 -2.10 -13.27 5.77
C SER A 109 -2.82 -12.05 5.18
N LEU A 110 -2.25 -10.84 5.34
CA LEU A 110 -2.74 -9.62 4.70
C LEU A 110 -2.63 -9.65 3.16
N THR A 111 -1.59 -10.30 2.64
CA THR A 111 -1.41 -10.53 1.19
C THR A 111 -2.45 -11.51 0.70
N VAL A 112 -2.65 -12.63 1.42
CA VAL A 112 -3.69 -13.62 1.12
C VAL A 112 -5.07 -12.97 1.07
N LYS A 113 -5.42 -12.15 2.06
CA LYS A 113 -6.70 -11.42 2.11
C LYS A 113 -6.86 -10.45 0.92
N ARG A 114 -5.83 -9.67 0.60
CA ARG A 114 -5.85 -8.71 -0.52
C ARG A 114 -5.96 -9.42 -1.87
N PHE A 115 -5.28 -10.56 -2.02
CA PHE A 115 -5.35 -11.39 -3.20
C PHE A 115 -6.73 -12.02 -3.37
N ARG A 116 -7.27 -12.64 -2.31
CA ARG A 116 -8.62 -13.21 -2.30
C ARG A 116 -9.65 -12.17 -2.71
N ASN A 117 -9.61 -10.97 -2.14
CA ASN A 117 -10.54 -9.90 -2.51
C ASN A 117 -10.35 -9.43 -3.96
N SER A 118 -9.12 -9.52 -4.46
CA SER A 118 -8.75 -9.10 -5.80
C SER A 118 -9.18 -10.04 -6.91
N TYR A 119 -9.27 -11.33 -6.61
CA TYR A 119 -9.47 -12.40 -7.60
C TYR A 119 -10.66 -13.30 -7.26
N LYS A 120 -11.50 -12.92 -6.28
CA LYS A 120 -12.63 -13.72 -5.79
C LYS A 120 -13.53 -14.32 -6.89
N ASP A 121 -13.71 -13.61 -8.00
CA ASP A 121 -14.61 -13.99 -9.08
C ASP A 121 -13.94 -14.85 -10.17
N GLN A 122 -12.62 -15.01 -10.10
CA GLN A 122 -11.78 -15.62 -11.15
C GLN A 122 -10.85 -16.72 -10.61
N MET A 123 -11.06 -17.16 -9.37
CA MET A 123 -10.16 -18.04 -8.63
C MET A 123 -10.86 -19.31 -8.18
N ASP A 124 -10.18 -20.45 -8.28
CA ASP A 124 -10.64 -21.70 -7.69
C ASP A 124 -10.51 -21.64 -6.16
N THR A 125 -11.63 -21.38 -5.49
CA THR A 125 -11.68 -21.23 -4.03
C THR A 125 -11.29 -22.49 -3.27
N LYS A 126 -11.48 -23.69 -3.84
CA LYS A 126 -11.12 -24.95 -3.16
C LYS A 126 -9.60 -25.11 -3.14
N LYS A 127 -8.95 -24.94 -4.29
CA LYS A 127 -7.48 -25.00 -4.37
C LYS A 127 -6.83 -23.87 -3.58
N PHE A 128 -7.41 -22.67 -3.64
CA PHE A 128 -6.91 -21.53 -2.87
C PHE A 128 -6.93 -21.79 -1.36
N ASN A 129 -8.07 -22.25 -0.82
CA ASN A 129 -8.17 -22.50 0.62
C ASN A 129 -7.18 -23.60 1.06
N LYS A 130 -7.03 -24.66 0.26
CA LYS A 130 -6.04 -25.72 0.53
C LYS A 130 -4.61 -25.18 0.54
N PHE A 131 -4.26 -24.32 -0.41
CA PHE A 131 -2.94 -23.68 -0.44
C PHE A 131 -2.71 -22.83 0.82
N VAL A 132 -3.71 -22.03 1.21
CA VAL A 132 -3.65 -21.18 2.40
C VAL A 132 -3.45 -22.01 3.66
N GLU A 133 -4.22 -23.08 3.85
CA GLU A 133 -4.08 -23.99 5.02
C GLU A 133 -2.72 -24.68 5.08
N THR A 134 -2.05 -24.89 3.94
CA THR A 134 -0.77 -25.58 3.89
C THR A 134 0.42 -24.64 4.11
N HIS A 135 0.29 -23.36 3.73
CA HIS A 135 1.40 -22.39 3.68
C HIS A 135 1.28 -21.23 4.68
N PHE A 136 0.16 -21.09 5.40
CA PHE A 136 -0.11 -20.03 6.37
C PHE A 136 -0.82 -20.56 7.62
#